data_AF-A0A8T6PHX7-F1
#
_entry.id   AF-A0A8T6PHX7-F1
#
_cell.length_a   1.000
_cell.length_b   1.000
_cell.length_c   1.000
_cell.angle_alpha   90.00
_cell.angle_beta   90.00
_cell.angle_gamma   90.00
#
_symmetry.space_group_name_H-M   'P 1'
#
loop_
_entity.id
_entity.type
_entity.pdbx_description
1 polymer ?
#
loop_
_entity_poly.entity_id
_entity_poly.type
_entity_poly.pdbx_seq_one_letter_code
_entity_poly.pdbx_strand_id
1 'polypeptide(L)' 'MKYMSSAEIRETFLEFFEEFNHARVASSSLVPGNDPTLLFTN' A
#
# COMPACT_ATOMS: atom_id res chain seq x y z
N MET A 1 16.34 -10.23 19.91
CA MET A 1 15.32 -10.22 18.84
C MET A 1 15.67 -9.10 17.87
N LYS A 2 15.65 -9.37 16.57
CA LYS A 2 15.77 -8.32 15.54
C LYS A 2 14.35 -7.80 15.27
N TYR A 3 14.13 -6.51 15.49
CA TYR A 3 12.86 -5.87 15.14
C TYR A 3 12.90 -5.45 13.67
N MET A 4 11.79 -5.65 12.97
CA MET A 4 11.61 -5.12 11.62
C MET A 4 11.20 -3.65 11.71
N SER A 5 11.77 -2.84 10.83
CA SER A 5 11.29 -1.50 10.53
C SER A 5 9.92 -1.55 9.85
N SER A 6 9.18 -0.44 9.90
CA SER A 6 7.92 -0.31 9.17
C SER A 6 8.08 -0.54 7.65
N ALA A 7 9.23 -0.15 7.10
CA ALA A 7 9.56 -0.39 5.69
C ALA A 7 9.72 -1.88 5.39
N GLU A 8 10.44 -2.62 6.24
CA GLU A 8 10.61 -4.07 6.09
C GLU A 8 9.27 -4.81 6.24
N ILE A 9 8.43 -4.41 7.20
CA ILE A 9 7.08 -5.01 7.38
C ILE A 9 6.22 -4.81 6.12
N ARG A 10 6.22 -3.59 5.57
CA ARG A 10 5.47 -3.29 4.34
C ARG A 10 5.95 -4.15 3.18
N GLU A 11 7.26 -4.32 3.03
CA GLU A 11 7.81 -5.09 1.92
C GLU A 11 7.42 -6.57 2.02
N THR A 12 7.59 -7.18 3.20
CA THR A 12 7.18 -8.58 3.42
C THR A 12 5.69 -8.82 3.15
N PHE A 13 4.82 -7.86 3.49
CA PHE A 13 3.39 -7.95 3.17
C PHE A 13 3.14 -7.95 1.66
N LEU A 14 3.78 -7.04 0.93
CA LEU A 14 3.59 -6.91 -0.52
C LEU A 14 4.16 -8.11 -1.28
N GLU A 15 5.36 -8.59 -0.91
CA GLU A 15 6.00 -9.79 -1.49
C GLU A 15 5.11 -11.03 -1.34
N PHE A 16 4.53 -11.25 -0.16
CA PHE A 16 3.64 -12.38 0.09
C PHE A 16 2.49 -12.42 -0.94
N PHE A 17 1.78 -11.31 -1.16
CA PHE A 17 0.67 -11.30 -2.11
C PHE A 17 1.11 -11.39 -3.57
N GLU A 18 2.29 -10.85 -3.88
CA GLU A 18 2.91 -10.95 -5.21
C GLU A 18 3.21 -12.41 -5.59
N GLU A 19 3.67 -13.23 -4.64
CA GLU A 19 3.84 -14.68 -4.83
C GLU A 19 2.52 -15.41 -5.14
N PHE A 20 1.40 -14.87 -4.67
CA PHE A 20 0.05 -15.37 -5.00
C PHE A 20 -0.56 -14.68 -6.22
N ASN A 21 0.25 -14.13 -7.12
CA ASN A 21 -0.14 -13.47 -8.36
C ASN A 21 -0.99 -12.19 -8.18
N HIS A 22 -0.91 -11.51 -7.04
CA HIS A 22 -1.49 -10.17 -6.91
C HIS A 22 -0.54 -9.15 -7.53
N ALA A 23 -1.07 -8.25 -8.36
CA ALA A 23 -0.28 -7.18 -8.92
C ALA A 23 0.05 -6.12 -7.86
N ARG A 24 1.33 -5.78 -7.73
CA ARG A 24 1.75 -4.64 -6.92
C ARG A 24 1.38 -3.34 -7.62
N VAL A 25 0.60 -2.49 -6.94
CA VAL A 25 0.16 -1.18 -7.46
C VAL A 25 0.62 -0.09 -6.50
N ALA A 26 1.12 1.02 -7.05
CA ALA A 26 1.51 2.17 -6.25
C ALA A 26 0.28 2.80 -5.56
N SER A 27 0.46 3.33 -4.35
CA SER A 27 -0.60 4.08 -3.65
C SER A 27 -1.09 5.25 -4.51
N SER A 28 -2.39 5.48 -4.48
CA SER A 28 -3.01 6.65 -5.07
C SER A 28 -2.66 7.93 -4.30
N SER A 29 -2.98 9.08 -4.91
CA SER A 29 -2.89 10.38 -4.25
C SER A 29 -3.73 10.41 -2.96
N LEU A 30 -3.24 11.14 -1.95
CA LEU A 30 -4.01 11.45 -0.74
C LEU A 30 -5.22 12.31 -1.06
N VAL A 31 -5.10 13.21 -2.05
CA VAL A 31 -6.22 14.04 -2.55
C VAL A 31 -6.87 13.31 -3.73
N PRO A 32 -8.17 12.96 -3.66
CA PRO A 32 -8.87 12.26 -4.72
C PRO A 32 -8.94 13.10 -5.99
N GLY A 33 -8.66 12.48 -7.15
CA GLY A 33 -8.68 13.19 -8.43
C GLY A 33 -10.06 13.28 -9.09
N ASN A 34 -10.93 12.30 -8.84
CA ASN A 34 -12.15 12.08 -9.63
C ASN A 34 -13.43 11.90 -8.79
N ASP A 35 -13.35 12.12 -7.48
CA ASP A 35 -14.51 12.03 -6.59
C ASP A 35 -14.70 13.35 -5.84
N PRO A 36 -15.66 14.20 -6.25
CA PRO A 36 -15.90 15.49 -5.60
C PRO A 36 -16.61 15.36 -4.25
N THR A 37 -17.06 14.16 -3.87
CA THR A 37 -17.71 13.91 -2.57
C THR A 37 -16.70 13.55 -1.48
N LEU A 38 -15.47 13.21 -1.86
CA LEU A 38 -14.44 12.75 -0.95
C LEU A 38 -13.35 13.81 -0.73
N LEU A 39 -13.08 14.13 0.54
CA LEU A 39 -12.02 15.11 0.89
C LEU A 39 -10.62 14.50 0.79
N PHE A 40 -10.43 13.26 1.26
CA PHE A 40 -9.16 12.53 1.26
C PHE A 40 -9.37 11.04 1.02
N THR A 41 -8.39 10.36 0.42
CA THR A 41 -8.36 8.89 0.32
C THR A 41 -8.35 8.27 1.72
N ASN A 42 -9.29 7.35 1.99
CA ASN A 42 -9.56 6.76 3.31
C ASN A 42 -9.31 5.25 3.36
#